data_AF-A0A239V8Y2-F1
#
_entry.id   AF-A0A239V8Y2-F1
#
_cell.length_a   1.000
_cell.length_b   1.000
_cell.length_c   1.000
_cell.angle_alpha   90.00
_cell.angle_beta   90.00
_cell.angle_gamma   90.00
#
_symmetry.space_group_name_H-M   'P 1'
#
loop_
_entity.id
_entity.type
_entity.pdbx_description
1 polymer ?
#
loop_
_entity_poly.entity_id
_entity_poly.type
_entity_poly.pdbx_seq_one_letter_code
_entity_poly.pdbx_strand_id
1 'polypeptide(L)'
;MAHHEAPQPTNVGESDYFFSTTDRKGIIELANAVFVRLSQYEHDQLQGSPHNIVRHPDMPAGVFKSIWGQLKAGRPACAYMKNMAADGSTYWLISTLIPVGETFLSVRMGTLVHESKKAAEKLYADIRAAEREARENGASADEAATMGLELMTAELSKTGIRSPEDLAYRILPAEVAAHEQVGRIPQRPEATGYAAEMLHLMHEIDDMTAGSVAQLDEYASLISVLEASAADAGPASDRLTIIADAAQNGANIEDVPEMIATFTTRLTEKVESAIDKLAGLDEALTALATDVARLRFRIALLRLHNRMIGSFCVEVIDSQESFDALPSLRILTQALGEEADELAAAITQVRGALAAVPDQVQDAVRDADRTLRLSTKWRGEAVEAEGDVAAALAPALAALTENSASGFAELGRFYDVAARCFHLPDRHDDAGLAALIGRMHSIIDNFNESEAA
;
A
#
# COMPACT_ATOMS: atom_id res chain seq x y z
N MET A 1 -5.29 26.53 -44.29
CA MET A 1 -5.32 25.41 -43.32
C MET A 1 -4.35 25.78 -42.23
N ALA A 2 -4.84 26.30 -41.10
CA ALA A 2 -3.98 26.55 -39.95
C ALA A 2 -3.59 25.18 -39.39
N HIS A 3 -2.30 24.88 -39.37
CA HIS A 3 -1.78 23.76 -38.59
C HIS A 3 -2.10 24.07 -37.13
N HIS A 4 -3.14 23.42 -36.59
CA HIS A 4 -3.35 23.40 -35.15
C HIS A 4 -2.25 22.49 -34.60
N GLU A 5 -1.12 23.07 -34.21
CA GLU A 5 -0.15 22.35 -33.38
C GLU A 5 -0.91 21.84 -32.16
N ALA A 6 -0.76 20.55 -31.86
CA ALA A 6 -1.34 20.00 -30.64
C ALA A 6 -0.80 20.82 -29.46
N PRO A 7 -1.67 21.27 -28.53
CA PRO A 7 -1.23 22.09 -27.40
C PRO A 7 -0.12 21.36 -26.64
N GLN A 8 0.94 22.09 -26.31
CA GLN A 8 2.10 21.50 -25.64
C GLN A 8 1.72 21.02 -24.23
N PRO A 9 2.40 19.99 -23.68
CA PRO A 9 2.15 19.56 -22.31
C PRO A 9 2.42 20.68 -21.32
N THR A 10 1.50 20.90 -20.39
CA THR A 10 1.73 21.80 -19.25
C THR A 10 2.64 21.11 -18.25
N ASN A 11 3.74 21.76 -17.89
CA ASN A 11 4.68 21.22 -16.93
C ASN A 11 4.18 21.48 -15.51
N VAL A 12 3.94 20.41 -14.75
CA VAL A 12 3.72 20.51 -13.29
C VAL A 12 5.10 20.65 -12.66
N GLY A 13 5.35 21.77 -11.98
CA GLY A 13 6.63 22.01 -11.33
C GLY A 13 6.94 20.92 -10.29
N GLU A 14 8.22 20.63 -10.09
CA GLU A 14 8.65 19.62 -9.10
C GLU A 14 8.28 20.02 -7.66
N SER A 15 8.03 21.31 -7.40
CA SER A 15 7.56 21.84 -6.12
C SER A 15 6.10 22.30 -6.16
N ASP A 16 5.36 22.00 -7.24
CA ASP A 16 3.94 22.32 -7.31
C ASP A 16 3.12 21.30 -6.52
N TYR A 17 2.56 21.77 -5.41
CA TYR A 17 1.51 21.09 -4.67
C TYR A 17 0.19 21.82 -4.89
N PHE A 18 -0.87 21.07 -5.14
CA PHE A 18 -2.19 21.65 -5.37
C PHE A 18 -3.29 20.76 -4.84
N PHE A 19 -4.39 21.38 -4.45
CA PHE A 19 -5.53 20.67 -3.91
C PHE A 19 -6.85 21.19 -4.46
N SER A 20 -7.87 20.36 -4.27
CA SER A 20 -9.26 20.76 -4.41
C SER A 20 -10.09 20.00 -3.38
N THR A 21 -11.18 20.60 -2.91
CA THR A 21 -12.22 19.87 -2.17
C THR A 21 -13.46 19.69 -3.03
N THR A 22 -14.24 18.64 -2.79
CA THR A 22 -15.50 18.42 -3.49
C THR A 22 -16.57 17.88 -2.55
N ASP A 23 -17.83 18.20 -2.82
CA ASP A 23 -18.95 17.54 -2.16
C ASP A 23 -19.00 16.02 -2.48
N ARG A 24 -19.95 15.29 -1.86
CA ARG A 24 -20.14 13.85 -2.11
C ARG A 24 -20.51 13.48 -3.55
N LYS A 25 -20.89 14.44 -4.38
CA LYS A 25 -21.22 14.27 -5.80
C LYS A 25 -20.03 14.64 -6.71
N GLY A 26 -18.91 15.07 -6.14
CA GLY A 26 -17.71 15.48 -6.89
C GLY A 26 -17.80 16.89 -7.46
N ILE A 27 -18.65 17.76 -6.89
CA ILE A 27 -18.71 19.19 -7.24
C ILE A 27 -17.64 19.94 -6.45
N ILE A 28 -16.77 20.69 -7.14
CA ILE A 28 -15.66 21.43 -6.53
C ILE A 28 -16.18 22.53 -5.60
N GLU A 29 -15.68 22.56 -4.37
CA GLU A 29 -16.00 23.56 -3.36
C GLU A 29 -14.85 24.56 -3.18
N LEU A 30 -13.61 24.06 -3.08
CA LEU A 30 -12.38 24.85 -2.89
C LEU A 30 -11.27 24.39 -3.85
N ALA A 31 -10.38 25.31 -4.21
CA ALA A 31 -9.20 25.07 -5.04
C ALA A 31 -8.11 26.12 -4.73
N ASN A 32 -6.83 25.74 -4.75
CA ASN A 32 -5.74 26.72 -4.62
C ASN A 32 -5.31 27.32 -5.96
N ALA A 33 -4.52 28.39 -5.91
CA ALA A 33 -4.07 29.12 -7.10
C ALA A 33 -3.22 28.25 -8.04
N VAL A 34 -2.48 27.27 -7.51
CA VAL A 34 -1.73 26.31 -8.34
C VAL A 34 -2.68 25.46 -9.19
N PHE A 35 -3.82 25.01 -8.65
CA PHE A 35 -4.80 24.25 -9.43
C PHE A 35 -5.47 25.12 -10.51
N VAL A 36 -5.83 26.36 -10.17
CA VAL A 36 -6.33 27.37 -11.14
C VAL A 36 -5.33 27.54 -12.28
N ARG A 37 -4.06 27.82 -11.96
CA ARG A 37 -2.97 27.99 -12.93
C ARG A 37 -2.77 26.77 -13.83
N LEU A 38 -2.70 25.56 -13.28
CA LEU A 38 -2.44 24.36 -14.07
C LEU A 38 -3.64 23.95 -14.93
N SER A 39 -4.85 24.16 -14.44
CA SER A 39 -6.07 23.80 -15.14
C SER A 39 -6.47 24.80 -16.23
N GLN A 40 -5.92 26.02 -16.21
CA GLN A 40 -6.26 27.12 -17.13
C GLN A 40 -7.76 27.52 -17.10
N TYR A 41 -8.49 27.08 -16.07
CA TYR A 41 -9.83 27.57 -15.76
C TYR A 41 -9.71 28.69 -14.74
N GLU A 42 -10.59 29.68 -14.87
CA GLU A 42 -10.75 30.71 -13.84
C GLU A 42 -11.32 30.09 -12.55
N HIS A 43 -11.03 30.70 -11.40
CA HIS A 43 -11.47 30.20 -10.10
C HIS A 43 -13.00 30.02 -10.02
N ASP A 44 -13.76 30.97 -10.56
CA ASP A 44 -15.23 30.93 -10.62
C ASP A 44 -15.80 29.86 -11.55
N GLN A 45 -15.02 29.42 -12.54
CA GLN A 45 -15.38 28.30 -13.42
C GLN A 45 -15.11 26.95 -12.75
N LEU A 46 -14.10 26.87 -11.90
CA LEU A 46 -13.81 25.66 -11.13
C LEU A 46 -14.83 25.48 -10.01
N GLN A 47 -15.11 26.52 -9.24
CA GLN A 47 -16.02 26.44 -8.11
C GLN A 47 -17.46 26.12 -8.58
N GLY A 48 -18.07 25.08 -8.02
CA GLY A 48 -19.39 24.60 -8.42
C GLY A 48 -19.41 23.73 -9.67
N SER A 49 -18.27 23.51 -10.34
CA SER A 49 -18.17 22.58 -11.45
C SER A 49 -17.89 21.14 -10.98
N PRO A 50 -18.38 20.12 -11.72
CA PRO A 50 -17.96 18.75 -11.48
C PRO A 50 -16.46 18.59 -11.72
N HIS A 51 -15.78 17.86 -10.83
CA HIS A 51 -14.33 17.67 -10.89
C HIS A 51 -13.85 16.97 -12.18
N ASN A 52 -14.75 16.31 -12.92
CA ASN A 52 -14.39 15.72 -14.21
C ASN A 52 -14.10 16.75 -15.31
N ILE A 53 -14.29 18.05 -15.07
CA ILE A 53 -13.98 19.13 -16.02
C ILE A 53 -12.51 19.11 -16.48
N VAL A 54 -11.58 18.72 -15.60
CA VAL A 54 -10.15 18.60 -15.91
C VAL A 54 -9.73 17.19 -16.37
N ARG A 55 -10.66 16.23 -16.44
CA ARG A 55 -10.32 14.82 -16.74
C ARG A 55 -9.95 14.65 -18.20
N HIS A 56 -8.79 14.05 -18.47
CA HIS A 56 -8.43 13.69 -19.84
C HIS A 56 -9.33 12.56 -20.39
N PRO A 57 -9.82 12.64 -21.65
CA PRO A 57 -10.68 11.61 -22.27
C PRO A 57 -10.05 10.20 -22.38
N ASP A 58 -8.73 10.11 -22.34
CA ASP A 58 -7.97 8.85 -22.35
C ASP A 58 -7.84 8.19 -20.98
N MET A 59 -8.21 8.87 -19.88
CA MET A 59 -8.19 8.21 -18.57
C MET A 59 -9.28 7.12 -18.50
N PRO A 60 -8.92 5.87 -18.16
CA PRO A 60 -9.88 4.77 -18.04
C PRO A 60 -10.96 5.04 -17.00
N ALA A 61 -12.20 4.65 -17.28
CA ALA A 61 -13.31 4.71 -16.33
C ALA A 61 -13.12 3.71 -15.16
N GLY A 62 -12.48 2.57 -15.39
CA GLY A 62 -12.15 1.58 -14.36
C GLY A 62 -11.28 2.13 -13.21
N VAL A 63 -10.34 3.04 -13.53
CA VAL A 63 -9.53 3.74 -12.51
C VAL A 63 -10.43 4.54 -11.57
N PHE A 64 -11.36 5.33 -12.11
CA PHE A 64 -12.30 6.10 -11.30
C PHE A 64 -13.31 5.21 -10.55
N LYS A 65 -13.71 4.08 -11.14
CA LYS A 65 -14.57 3.11 -10.45
C LYS A 65 -13.88 2.55 -9.20
N SER A 66 -12.58 2.25 -9.28
CA SER A 66 -11.80 1.87 -8.10
C SER A 66 -11.72 2.98 -7.06
N ILE A 67 -11.40 4.21 -7.48
CA ILE A 67 -11.30 5.38 -6.58
C ILE A 67 -12.62 5.59 -5.83
N TRP A 68 -13.75 5.62 -6.55
CA TRP A 68 -15.07 5.78 -5.92
C TRP A 68 -15.43 4.62 -5.00
N GLY A 69 -15.00 3.40 -5.32
CA GLY A 69 -15.17 2.24 -4.44
C GLY A 69 -14.44 2.41 -3.10
N GLN A 70 -13.20 2.90 -3.14
CA GLN A 70 -12.39 3.17 -1.93
C GLN A 70 -12.98 4.32 -1.11
N LEU A 71 -13.30 5.46 -1.76
CA LEU A 71 -13.88 6.63 -1.08
C LEU A 71 -15.22 6.32 -0.41
N LYS A 72 -16.10 5.55 -1.06
CA LYS A 72 -17.38 5.13 -0.47
C LYS A 72 -17.22 4.17 0.70
N ALA A 73 -16.09 3.47 0.76
CA ALA A 73 -15.74 2.60 1.88
C ALA A 73 -14.97 3.34 2.98
N GLY A 74 -14.88 4.68 2.92
CA GLY A 74 -14.17 5.50 3.89
C GLY A 74 -12.64 5.38 3.80
N ARG A 75 -12.10 4.85 2.70
CA ARG A 75 -10.66 4.64 2.52
C ARG A 75 -10.03 5.68 1.59
N PRO A 76 -8.77 6.07 1.85
CA PRO A 76 -8.03 6.92 0.94
C PRO A 76 -7.78 6.19 -0.39
N ALA A 77 -7.79 6.93 -1.49
CA ALA A 77 -7.45 6.44 -2.82
C ALA A 77 -6.26 7.21 -3.38
N CYS A 78 -5.44 6.55 -4.21
CA CYS A 78 -4.37 7.21 -4.93
C CYS A 78 -4.21 6.63 -6.34
N ALA A 79 -3.95 7.51 -7.32
CA ALA A 79 -3.68 7.11 -8.70
C ALA A 79 -2.82 8.14 -9.42
N TYR A 80 -2.08 7.69 -10.44
CA TYR A 80 -1.62 8.59 -11.49
C TYR A 80 -2.81 9.07 -12.30
N MET A 81 -2.85 10.36 -12.61
CA MET A 81 -3.90 10.96 -13.40
C MET A 81 -3.32 11.81 -14.52
N LYS A 82 -3.97 11.73 -15.67
CA LYS A 82 -3.79 12.66 -16.78
C LYS A 82 -4.96 13.63 -16.80
N ASN A 83 -4.64 14.91 -16.72
CA ASN A 83 -5.62 15.99 -16.85
C ASN A 83 -5.46 16.72 -18.18
N MET A 84 -6.53 17.40 -18.58
CA MET A 84 -6.59 18.30 -19.72
C MET A 84 -7.06 19.66 -19.22
N ALA A 85 -6.26 20.69 -19.47
CA ALA A 85 -6.56 22.07 -19.11
C ALA A 85 -7.55 22.70 -20.11
N ALA A 86 -8.10 23.87 -19.79
CA ALA A 86 -9.09 24.58 -20.62
C ALA A 86 -8.57 24.92 -22.03
N ASP A 87 -7.27 25.17 -22.17
CA ASP A 87 -6.60 25.43 -23.46
C ASP A 87 -6.26 24.15 -24.26
N GLY A 88 -6.62 22.98 -23.72
CA GLY A 88 -6.36 21.66 -24.31
C GLY A 88 -4.97 21.09 -23.98
N SER A 89 -4.10 21.83 -23.30
CA SER A 89 -2.82 21.29 -22.81
C SER A 89 -3.06 20.16 -21.82
N THR A 90 -2.11 19.23 -21.71
CA THR A 90 -2.26 18.05 -20.83
C THR A 90 -1.12 17.94 -19.85
N TYR A 91 -1.41 17.41 -18.67
CA TYR A 91 -0.42 17.24 -17.61
C TYR A 91 -0.68 15.97 -16.80
N TRP A 92 0.40 15.38 -16.31
CA TRP A 92 0.37 14.20 -15.46
C TRP A 92 0.67 14.58 -14.03
N LEU A 93 -0.02 13.92 -13.12
CA LEU A 93 0.11 14.12 -11.68
C LEU A 93 -0.13 12.79 -10.96
N ILE A 94 0.26 12.73 -9.70
CA ILE A 94 -0.26 11.75 -8.75
C ILE A 94 -1.27 12.46 -7.84
N SER A 95 -2.42 11.82 -7.63
CA SER A 95 -3.52 12.38 -6.84
C SER A 95 -3.85 11.44 -5.70
N THR A 96 -3.87 11.97 -4.48
CA THR A 96 -4.57 11.34 -3.36
C THR A 96 -5.98 11.90 -3.27
N LEU A 97 -6.92 11.09 -2.82
CA LEU A 97 -8.31 11.47 -2.56
C LEU A 97 -8.70 10.84 -1.23
N ILE A 98 -9.16 11.65 -0.28
CA ILE A 98 -9.56 11.18 1.05
C ILE A 98 -10.92 11.76 1.45
N PRO A 99 -11.76 11.00 2.17
CA PRO A 99 -12.92 11.56 2.84
C PRO A 99 -12.48 12.44 4.03
N VAL A 100 -13.10 13.61 4.18
CA VAL A 100 -12.93 14.50 5.34
C VAL A 100 -14.33 14.98 5.75
N GLY A 101 -14.94 14.31 6.73
CA GLY A 101 -16.35 14.51 7.08
C GLY A 101 -17.31 14.30 5.90
N GLU A 102 -17.94 15.37 5.43
CA GLU A 102 -18.89 15.36 4.31
C GLU A 102 -18.28 15.77 2.96
N THR A 103 -17.00 16.17 2.94
CA THR A 103 -16.28 16.55 1.72
C THR A 103 -15.23 15.50 1.35
N PHE A 104 -14.75 15.54 0.11
CA PHE A 104 -13.56 14.82 -0.32
C PHE A 104 -12.44 15.83 -0.55
N LEU A 105 -11.30 15.62 0.09
CA LEU A 105 -10.08 16.36 -0.19
C LEU A 105 -9.25 15.60 -1.20
N SER A 106 -8.77 16.29 -2.22
CA SER A 106 -7.78 15.75 -3.14
C SER A 106 -6.52 16.59 -3.15
N VAL A 107 -5.38 15.98 -2.83
CA VAL A 107 -4.05 16.58 -2.83
C VAL A 107 -3.21 15.97 -3.94
N ARG A 108 -2.43 16.81 -4.63
CA ARG A 108 -1.75 16.45 -5.87
C ARG A 108 -0.35 17.02 -5.93
N MET A 109 0.51 16.30 -6.64
CA MET A 109 1.87 16.71 -6.97
C MET A 109 2.27 16.16 -8.34
N GLY A 110 3.34 16.70 -8.91
CA GLY A 110 3.93 16.19 -10.16
C GLY A 110 4.44 14.76 -10.03
N THR A 111 4.71 14.11 -11.17
CA THR A 111 5.25 12.74 -11.22
C THR A 111 6.77 12.75 -11.40
N LEU A 112 7.53 12.24 -10.43
CA LEU A 112 8.99 12.12 -10.47
C LEU A 112 9.45 10.67 -10.68
N VAL A 113 8.62 9.68 -10.37
CA VAL A 113 8.94 8.26 -10.58
C VAL A 113 8.54 7.85 -12.00
N HIS A 114 9.38 8.22 -12.96
CA HIS A 114 9.10 8.06 -14.39
C HIS A 114 8.82 6.62 -14.84
N GLU A 115 9.47 5.62 -14.23
CA GLU A 115 9.21 4.21 -14.54
C GLU A 115 7.78 3.80 -14.16
N SER A 116 7.36 4.12 -12.93
CA SER A 116 6.00 3.84 -12.45
C SER A 116 4.94 4.58 -13.26
N LYS A 117 5.19 5.85 -13.60
CA LYS A 117 4.32 6.62 -14.51
C LYS A 117 4.18 5.92 -15.86
N LYS A 118 5.31 5.54 -16.49
CA LYS A 118 5.30 4.89 -17.81
C LYS A 118 4.57 3.54 -17.79
N ALA A 119 4.71 2.77 -16.70
CA ALA A 119 3.96 1.54 -16.50
C ALA A 119 2.44 1.82 -16.41
N ALA A 120 2.04 2.85 -15.65
CA ALA A 120 0.65 3.27 -15.55
C ALA A 120 0.09 3.78 -16.89
N GLU A 121 0.86 4.58 -17.64
CA GLU A 121 0.49 5.04 -18.98
C GLU A 121 0.15 3.89 -19.93
N LYS A 122 1.02 2.87 -19.97
CA LYS A 122 0.80 1.68 -20.79
C LYS A 122 -0.45 0.92 -20.35
N LEU A 123 -0.56 0.63 -19.05
CA LEU A 123 -1.70 -0.07 -18.47
C LEU A 123 -3.01 0.66 -18.79
N TYR A 124 -3.04 1.99 -18.64
CA TYR A 124 -4.23 2.80 -18.89
C TYR A 124 -4.59 2.86 -20.37
N ALA A 125 -3.62 2.88 -21.28
CA ALA A 125 -3.90 2.82 -22.71
C ALA A 125 -4.60 1.51 -23.10
N ASP A 126 -4.10 0.37 -22.59
CA ASP A 126 -4.66 -0.96 -22.85
C ASP A 126 -6.10 -1.07 -22.31
N ILE A 127 -6.34 -0.64 -21.06
CA ILE A 127 -7.68 -0.64 -20.45
C ILE A 127 -8.62 0.30 -21.22
N ARG A 128 -8.16 1.50 -21.58
CA ARG A 128 -8.99 2.49 -22.27
C ARG A 128 -9.41 2.01 -23.66
N ALA A 129 -8.53 1.31 -24.37
CA ALA A 129 -8.86 0.72 -25.67
C ALA A 129 -9.99 -0.32 -25.53
N ALA A 130 -9.87 -1.23 -24.55
CA ALA A 130 -10.91 -2.21 -24.26
C ALA A 130 -12.25 -1.55 -23.86
N GLU A 131 -12.21 -0.53 -23.00
CA GLU A 131 -13.41 0.22 -22.61
C GLU A 131 -14.11 0.87 -23.81
N ARG A 132 -13.36 1.44 -24.76
CA ARG A 132 -13.93 2.05 -25.97
C ARG A 132 -14.58 1.00 -26.86
N GLU A 133 -13.91 -0.13 -27.07
CA GLU A 133 -14.46 -1.25 -27.83
C GLU A 133 -15.76 -1.77 -27.21
N ALA A 134 -15.81 -1.94 -25.88
CA ALA A 134 -17.03 -2.35 -25.19
C ALA A 134 -18.17 -1.34 -25.37
N ARG A 135 -17.87 -0.04 -25.31
CA ARG A 135 -18.86 1.04 -25.53
C ARG A 135 -19.36 1.07 -26.98
N GLU A 136 -18.49 0.84 -27.96
CA GLU A 136 -18.86 0.71 -29.37
C GLU A 136 -19.76 -0.51 -29.63
N ASN A 137 -19.53 -1.59 -28.87
CA ASN A 137 -20.36 -2.80 -28.89
C ASN A 137 -21.63 -2.71 -28.03
N GLY A 138 -21.99 -1.52 -27.54
CA GLY A 138 -23.27 -1.25 -26.87
C GLY A 138 -23.28 -1.39 -25.35
N ALA A 139 -22.15 -1.67 -24.71
CA ALA A 139 -22.06 -1.67 -23.24
C ALA A 139 -22.38 -0.28 -22.68
N SER A 140 -23.04 -0.20 -21.52
CA SER A 140 -23.25 1.02 -20.74
C SER A 140 -21.94 1.59 -20.19
N ALA A 141 -21.98 2.83 -19.68
CA ALA A 141 -20.78 3.47 -19.12
C ALA A 141 -20.31 2.74 -17.85
N ASP A 142 -21.24 2.22 -17.06
CA ASP A 142 -20.92 1.46 -15.84
C ASP A 142 -20.35 0.07 -16.17
N GLU A 143 -20.93 -0.64 -17.15
CA GLU A 143 -20.43 -1.94 -17.60
C GLU A 143 -19.00 -1.82 -18.15
N ALA A 144 -18.73 -0.82 -18.99
CA ALA A 144 -17.38 -0.56 -19.49
C ALA A 144 -16.40 -0.25 -18.34
N ALA A 145 -16.82 0.54 -17.34
CA ALA A 145 -15.99 0.84 -16.17
C ALA A 145 -15.74 -0.38 -15.27
N THR A 146 -16.74 -1.27 -15.10
CA THR A 146 -16.59 -2.54 -14.38
C THR A 146 -15.56 -3.43 -15.06
N MET A 147 -15.73 -3.64 -16.37
CA MET A 147 -14.80 -4.43 -17.17
C MET A 147 -13.39 -3.81 -17.14
N GLY A 148 -13.28 -2.48 -17.24
CA GLY A 148 -11.99 -1.80 -17.15
C GLY A 148 -11.28 -2.00 -15.80
N LEU A 149 -12.02 -2.03 -14.69
CA LEU A 149 -11.50 -2.33 -13.37
C LEU A 149 -11.06 -3.80 -13.23
N GLU A 150 -11.84 -4.73 -13.78
CA GLU A 150 -11.50 -6.16 -13.80
C GLU A 150 -10.22 -6.41 -14.60
N LEU A 151 -10.11 -5.82 -15.79
CA LEU A 151 -8.90 -5.87 -16.62
C LEU A 151 -7.69 -5.27 -15.91
N MET A 152 -7.86 -4.11 -15.26
CA MET A 152 -6.79 -3.49 -14.47
C MET A 152 -6.31 -4.42 -13.37
N THR A 153 -7.23 -5.05 -12.63
CA THR A 153 -6.91 -5.97 -11.55
C THR A 153 -6.19 -7.22 -12.08
N ALA A 154 -6.63 -7.76 -13.22
CA ALA A 154 -6.01 -8.92 -13.86
C ALA A 154 -4.60 -8.62 -14.40
N GLU A 155 -4.35 -7.43 -14.95
CA GLU A 155 -3.01 -7.05 -15.40
C GLU A 155 -2.06 -6.77 -14.23
N LEU A 156 -2.55 -6.13 -13.16
CA LEU A 156 -1.76 -5.88 -11.95
C LEU A 156 -1.33 -7.17 -11.26
N SER A 157 -2.22 -8.17 -11.19
CA SER A 157 -1.93 -9.44 -10.50
C SER A 157 -0.77 -10.21 -11.12
N LYS A 158 -0.53 -10.07 -12.43
CA LYS A 158 0.65 -10.64 -13.13
C LYS A 158 1.98 -10.12 -12.59
N THR A 159 1.97 -8.98 -11.90
CA THR A 159 3.14 -8.34 -11.30
C THR A 159 3.17 -8.46 -9.76
N GLY A 160 2.29 -9.28 -9.19
CA GLY A 160 2.16 -9.43 -7.74
C GLY A 160 1.41 -8.28 -7.05
N ILE A 161 0.71 -7.42 -7.80
CA ILE A 161 -0.13 -6.34 -7.24
C ILE A 161 -1.59 -6.84 -7.26
N ARG A 162 -2.20 -7.06 -6.10
CA ARG A 162 -3.48 -7.79 -6.03
C ARG A 162 -4.68 -6.91 -6.38
N SER A 163 -4.54 -5.59 -6.29
CA SER A 163 -5.62 -4.64 -6.58
C SER A 163 -5.08 -3.24 -6.95
N PRO A 164 -5.92 -2.36 -7.53
CA PRO A 164 -5.56 -0.95 -7.68
C PRO A 164 -5.29 -0.23 -6.34
N GLU A 165 -5.86 -0.70 -5.23
CA GLU A 165 -5.56 -0.20 -3.88
C GLU A 165 -4.14 -0.60 -3.46
N ASP A 166 -3.70 -1.82 -3.75
CA ASP A 166 -2.30 -2.21 -3.51
C ASP A 166 -1.31 -1.43 -4.39
N LEU A 167 -1.72 -1.06 -5.62
CA LEU A 167 -0.91 -0.19 -6.47
C LEU A 167 -0.67 1.16 -5.78
N ALA A 168 -1.70 1.74 -5.13
CA ALA A 168 -1.58 2.97 -4.37
C ALA A 168 -0.51 2.87 -3.25
N TYR A 169 -0.45 1.74 -2.54
CA TYR A 169 0.55 1.49 -1.51
C TYR A 169 1.99 1.41 -2.04
N ARG A 170 2.18 1.25 -3.36
CA ARG A 170 3.50 1.27 -4.00
C ARG A 170 3.84 2.65 -4.57
N ILE A 171 2.91 3.27 -5.28
CA ILE A 171 3.21 4.49 -6.05
C ILE A 171 3.32 5.74 -5.18
N LEU A 172 2.47 5.89 -4.14
CA LEU A 172 2.49 7.10 -3.32
C LEU A 172 3.78 7.22 -2.50
N PRO A 173 4.23 6.19 -1.75
CA PRO A 173 5.49 6.28 -1.01
C PRO A 173 6.70 6.54 -1.90
N ALA A 174 6.73 5.96 -3.10
CA ALA A 174 7.83 6.16 -4.05
C ALA A 174 7.88 7.60 -4.57
N GLU A 175 6.73 8.16 -4.95
CA GLU A 175 6.65 9.55 -5.40
C GLU A 175 6.98 10.53 -4.27
N VAL A 176 6.44 10.32 -3.07
CA VAL A 176 6.77 11.15 -1.90
C VAL A 176 8.27 11.11 -1.62
N ALA A 177 8.89 9.91 -1.58
CA ALA A 177 10.33 9.79 -1.37
C ALA A 177 11.16 10.52 -2.44
N ALA A 178 10.71 10.53 -3.71
CA ALA A 178 11.36 11.28 -4.78
C ALA A 178 11.23 12.80 -4.59
N HIS A 179 10.05 13.28 -4.21
CA HIS A 179 9.78 14.69 -3.93
C HIS A 179 10.58 15.23 -2.73
N GLU A 180 10.82 14.39 -1.72
CA GLU A 180 11.67 14.75 -0.57
C GLU A 180 13.11 15.08 -0.98
N GLN A 181 13.60 14.56 -2.11
CA GLN A 181 14.94 14.85 -2.64
C GLN A 181 15.01 16.18 -3.41
N VAL A 182 13.88 16.72 -3.85
CA VAL A 182 13.82 17.97 -4.63
C VAL A 182 14.07 19.18 -3.73
N GLY A 183 13.43 19.21 -2.57
CA GLY A 183 13.56 20.34 -1.66
C GLY A 183 12.63 20.26 -0.45
N ARG A 184 12.79 21.23 0.45
CA ARG A 184 11.93 21.41 1.63
C ARG A 184 10.88 22.47 1.35
N ILE A 185 9.89 22.56 2.24
CA ILE A 185 8.94 23.68 2.23
C ILE A 185 9.74 25.00 2.27
N PRO A 186 9.45 25.99 1.40
CA PRO A 186 10.16 27.27 1.40
C PRO A 186 9.97 28.05 2.71
N GLN A 187 11.06 28.63 3.23
CA GLN A 187 11.04 29.46 4.44
C GLN A 187 10.54 30.89 4.13
N ARG A 188 9.85 31.50 5.10
CA ARG A 188 9.45 32.93 5.07
C ARG A 188 9.74 33.58 6.44
N PRO A 189 11.01 33.82 6.79
CA PRO A 189 11.40 34.20 8.16
C PRO A 189 10.89 35.57 8.60
N GLU A 190 10.56 36.46 7.66
CA GLU A 190 10.04 37.81 7.92
C GLU A 190 8.50 37.87 7.89
N ALA A 191 7.83 36.77 7.56
CA ALA A 191 6.36 36.73 7.48
C ALA A 191 5.71 36.72 8.87
N THR A 192 4.53 37.31 8.96
CA THR A 192 3.74 37.40 10.20
C THR A 192 2.27 37.04 9.93
N GLY A 193 1.52 36.71 10.99
CA GLY A 193 0.11 36.34 10.90
C GLY A 193 -0.11 34.83 10.84
N TYR A 194 -1.37 34.41 10.75
CA TYR A 194 -1.77 33.00 10.87
C TYR A 194 -1.03 32.07 9.90
N ALA A 195 -0.83 32.48 8.65
CA ALA A 195 -0.16 31.66 7.65
C ALA A 195 1.33 31.46 7.98
N ALA A 196 1.99 32.45 8.57
CA ALA A 196 3.38 32.34 9.02
C ALA A 196 3.52 31.43 10.25
N GLU A 197 2.59 31.53 11.20
CA GLU A 197 2.54 30.63 12.36
C GLU A 197 2.28 29.18 11.94
N MET A 198 1.34 28.96 11.02
CA MET A 198 1.07 27.65 10.43
C MET A 198 2.28 27.10 9.67
N LEU A 199 2.95 27.92 8.86
CA LEU A 199 4.17 27.53 8.14
C LEU A 199 5.27 27.07 9.10
N HIS A 200 5.44 27.74 10.25
CA HIS A 200 6.39 27.32 11.27
C HIS A 200 6.05 25.92 11.80
N LEU A 201 4.77 25.65 12.10
CA LEU A 201 4.31 24.32 12.52
C LEU A 201 4.57 23.26 11.45
N MET A 202 4.39 23.58 10.17
CA MET A 202 4.69 22.65 9.06
C MET A 202 6.17 22.29 8.99
N HIS A 203 7.07 23.22 9.33
CA HIS A 203 8.49 22.90 9.47
C HIS A 203 8.77 22.03 10.70
N GLU A 204 8.13 22.29 11.84
CA GLU A 204 8.26 21.44 13.04
C GLU A 204 7.83 19.99 12.74
N ILE A 205 6.68 19.81 12.07
CA ILE A 205 6.19 18.48 11.63
C ILE A 205 7.13 17.87 10.59
N ASP A 206 7.64 18.67 9.64
CA ASP A 206 8.57 18.19 8.61
C ASP A 206 9.89 17.66 9.22
N ASP A 207 10.43 18.34 10.23
CA ASP A 207 11.62 17.90 10.97
C ASP A 207 11.32 16.65 11.81
N MET A 208 10.20 16.62 12.53
CA MET A 208 9.79 15.49 13.38
C MET A 208 9.59 14.20 12.56
N THR A 209 9.05 14.31 11.36
CA THR A 209 8.71 13.17 10.50
C THR A 209 9.75 12.88 9.43
N ALA A 210 10.87 13.61 9.37
CA ALA A 210 11.94 13.39 8.39
C ALA A 210 12.53 11.98 8.48
N GLY A 211 12.64 11.42 9.69
CA GLY A 211 13.13 10.06 9.92
C GLY A 211 12.22 8.97 9.32
N SER A 212 10.92 9.24 9.19
CA SER A 212 9.94 8.29 8.66
C SER A 212 10.11 8.03 7.17
N VAL A 213 10.72 8.96 6.41
CA VAL A 213 11.00 8.77 4.98
C VAL A 213 12.06 7.67 4.78
N ALA A 214 13.11 7.65 5.60
CA ALA A 214 14.13 6.59 5.55
C ALA A 214 13.53 5.21 5.88
N GLN A 215 12.51 5.17 6.74
CA GLN A 215 11.81 3.93 7.06
C GLN A 215 10.97 3.40 5.89
N LEU A 216 10.57 4.25 4.93
CA LEU A 216 9.81 3.79 3.77
C LEU A 216 10.58 2.70 2.99
N ASP A 217 11.89 2.85 2.80
CA ASP A 217 12.69 1.84 2.08
C ASP A 217 12.93 0.58 2.92
N GLU A 218 13.13 0.74 4.23
CA GLU A 218 13.23 -0.38 5.17
C GLU A 218 11.96 -1.23 5.18
N TYR A 219 10.80 -0.58 5.22
CA TYR A 219 9.51 -1.25 5.14
C TYR A 219 9.25 -1.91 3.78
N ALA A 220 9.71 -1.32 2.66
CA ALA A 220 9.67 -2.01 1.36
C ALA A 220 10.45 -3.33 1.39
N SER A 221 11.69 -3.27 1.89
CA SER A 221 12.55 -4.44 2.04
C SER A 221 11.90 -5.49 2.94
N LEU A 222 11.29 -5.08 4.05
CA LEU A 222 10.56 -5.97 4.94
C LEU A 222 9.40 -6.67 4.22
N ILE A 223 8.55 -5.93 3.49
CA ILE A 223 7.43 -6.49 2.72
C ILE A 223 7.94 -7.58 1.77
N SER A 224 9.01 -7.31 1.01
CA SER A 224 9.55 -8.30 0.08
C SER A 224 10.03 -9.59 0.75
N VAL A 225 10.60 -9.49 1.96
CA VAL A 225 11.01 -10.69 2.72
C VAL A 225 9.78 -11.42 3.27
N LEU A 226 8.80 -10.70 3.81
CA LEU A 226 7.56 -11.29 4.32
C LEU A 226 6.81 -12.06 3.22
N GLU A 227 6.62 -11.44 2.06
CA GLU A 227 5.95 -12.07 0.91
C GLU A 227 6.72 -13.30 0.40
N ALA A 228 8.05 -13.21 0.31
CA ALA A 228 8.88 -14.34 -0.10
C ALA A 228 8.79 -15.52 0.89
N SER A 229 8.79 -15.24 2.19
CA SER A 229 8.64 -16.28 3.21
C SER A 229 7.22 -16.86 3.25
N ALA A 230 6.18 -16.03 3.10
CA ALA A 230 4.80 -16.51 2.98
C ALA A 230 4.67 -17.52 1.82
N ALA A 231 5.24 -17.19 0.66
CA ALA A 231 5.25 -18.07 -0.52
C ALA A 231 5.95 -19.43 -0.31
N ASP A 232 6.78 -19.58 0.73
CA ASP A 232 7.46 -20.83 1.07
C ASP A 232 6.61 -21.80 1.90
N ALA A 233 5.54 -21.31 2.55
CA ALA A 233 4.70 -22.13 3.40
C ALA A 233 3.96 -23.23 2.61
N GLY A 234 3.53 -22.92 1.39
CA GLY A 234 2.89 -23.87 0.46
C GLY A 234 3.80 -25.05 0.11
N PRO A 235 4.97 -24.82 -0.53
CA PRO A 235 5.94 -25.86 -0.83
C PRO A 235 6.38 -26.69 0.39
N ALA A 236 6.53 -26.05 1.56
CA ALA A 236 6.84 -26.77 2.80
C ALA A 236 5.69 -27.72 3.22
N SER A 237 4.43 -27.27 3.08
CA SER A 237 3.24 -28.07 3.37
C SER A 237 3.04 -29.22 2.38
N ASP A 238 3.30 -28.99 1.09
CA ASP A 238 3.24 -30.05 0.06
C ASP A 238 4.23 -31.17 0.36
N ARG A 239 5.47 -30.81 0.75
CA ARG A 239 6.49 -31.77 1.15
C ARG A 239 6.10 -32.56 2.40
N LEU A 240 5.51 -31.90 3.40
CA LEU A 240 5.00 -32.58 4.60
C LEU A 240 3.90 -33.59 4.25
N THR A 241 3.00 -33.23 3.32
CA THR A 241 1.95 -34.12 2.80
C THR A 241 2.56 -35.36 2.14
N ILE A 242 3.56 -35.19 1.26
CA ILE A 242 4.26 -36.32 0.61
C ILE A 242 4.89 -37.26 1.66
N ILE A 243 5.48 -36.72 2.73
CA ILE A 243 6.05 -37.51 3.83
C ILE A 243 4.96 -38.32 4.55
N ALA A 244 3.82 -37.69 4.88
CA ALA A 244 2.71 -38.39 5.52
C ALA A 244 2.13 -39.50 4.63
N ASP A 245 1.87 -39.21 3.36
CA ASP A 245 1.32 -40.17 2.41
C ASP A 245 2.26 -41.36 2.22
N ALA A 246 3.57 -41.12 2.10
CA ALA A 246 4.57 -42.17 2.00
C ALA A 246 4.59 -43.07 3.25
N ALA A 247 4.57 -42.47 4.45
CA ALA A 247 4.53 -43.23 5.71
C ALA A 247 3.22 -44.02 5.87
N GLN A 248 2.09 -43.46 5.43
CA GLN A 248 0.79 -44.12 5.47
C GLN A 248 0.73 -45.30 4.50
N ASN A 249 1.22 -45.10 3.27
CA ASN A 249 1.30 -46.17 2.28
C ASN A 249 2.19 -47.33 2.77
N GLY A 250 3.32 -47.02 3.42
CA GLY A 250 4.18 -48.05 3.99
C GLY A 250 3.55 -48.78 5.19
N ALA A 251 2.77 -48.09 6.04
CA ALA A 251 2.06 -48.73 7.15
C ALA A 251 0.89 -49.62 6.72
N ASN A 252 0.37 -49.44 5.50
CA ASN A 252 -0.70 -50.25 4.94
C ASN A 252 -0.21 -51.58 4.33
N ILE A 253 1.11 -51.83 4.32
CA ILE A 253 1.70 -53.08 3.83
C ILE A 253 1.41 -54.20 4.84
N GLU A 254 1.07 -55.39 4.32
CA GLU A 254 0.84 -56.59 5.12
C GLU A 254 2.11 -57.03 5.85
N ASP A 255 1.98 -57.49 7.10
CA ASP A 255 3.09 -57.94 7.96
C ASP A 255 4.20 -56.90 8.25
N VAL A 256 3.88 -55.61 8.11
CA VAL A 256 4.80 -54.52 8.46
C VAL A 256 5.09 -54.49 9.98
N PRO A 257 6.33 -54.16 10.42
CA PRO A 257 6.65 -54.00 11.84
C PRO A 257 5.70 -53.04 12.58
N GLU A 258 5.26 -53.41 13.79
CA GLU A 258 4.34 -52.60 14.61
C GLU A 258 4.88 -51.19 14.89
N MET A 259 6.21 -51.06 14.97
CA MET A 259 6.89 -49.77 15.14
C MET A 259 6.68 -48.83 13.95
N ILE A 260 6.61 -49.36 12.72
CA ILE A 260 6.32 -48.57 11.51
C ILE A 260 4.92 -47.97 11.63
N ALA A 261 3.91 -48.76 11.98
CA ALA A 261 2.54 -48.27 12.18
C ALA A 261 2.47 -47.21 13.31
N THR A 262 3.15 -47.45 14.43
CA THR A 262 3.23 -46.51 15.57
C THR A 262 3.88 -45.18 15.16
N PHE A 263 4.98 -45.23 14.42
CA PHE A 263 5.65 -44.03 13.92
C PHE A 263 4.82 -43.31 12.86
N THR A 264 4.12 -44.03 11.98
CA THR A 264 3.20 -43.44 11.00
C THR A 264 2.11 -42.64 11.70
N THR A 265 1.38 -43.19 12.69
CA THR A 265 0.32 -42.44 13.39
C THR A 265 0.85 -41.14 14.00
N ARG A 266 1.97 -41.22 14.72
CA ARG A 266 2.59 -40.02 15.34
C ARG A 266 3.10 -39.02 14.31
N LEU A 267 3.62 -39.51 13.18
CA LEU A 267 4.11 -38.68 12.08
C LEU A 267 2.94 -37.94 11.44
N THR A 268 1.85 -38.62 11.10
CA THR A 268 0.68 -38.02 10.47
C THR A 268 0.07 -36.94 11.37
N GLU A 269 -0.12 -37.21 12.67
CA GLU A 269 -0.58 -36.20 13.63
C GLU A 269 0.32 -34.95 13.69
N LYS A 270 1.65 -35.14 13.55
CA LYS A 270 2.60 -34.02 13.55
C LYS A 270 2.66 -33.30 12.22
N VAL A 271 2.48 -33.99 11.10
CA VAL A 271 2.33 -33.40 9.77
C VAL A 271 1.10 -32.52 9.72
N GLU A 272 -0.07 -33.02 10.13
CA GLU A 272 -1.31 -32.24 10.18
C GLU A 272 -1.12 -30.96 11.00
N SER A 273 -0.59 -31.09 12.23
CA SER A 273 -0.31 -29.93 13.09
C SER A 273 0.73 -28.96 12.51
N ALA A 274 1.70 -29.44 11.73
CA ALA A 274 2.71 -28.58 11.11
C ALA A 274 2.13 -27.81 9.91
N ILE A 275 1.31 -28.48 9.08
CA ILE A 275 0.61 -27.87 7.94
C ILE A 275 -0.33 -26.77 8.44
N ASP A 276 -1.14 -27.03 9.47
CA ASP A 276 -2.05 -26.03 10.05
C ASP A 276 -1.28 -24.78 10.52
N LYS A 277 -0.11 -24.96 11.14
CA LYS A 277 0.73 -23.86 11.63
C LYS A 277 1.42 -23.11 10.50
N LEU A 278 1.85 -23.80 9.45
CA LEU A 278 2.41 -23.16 8.26
C LEU A 278 1.36 -22.34 7.52
N ALA A 279 0.12 -22.82 7.42
CA ALA A 279 -1.00 -22.07 6.85
C ALA A 279 -1.31 -20.82 7.70
N GLY A 280 -1.34 -20.96 9.03
CA GLY A 280 -1.52 -19.80 9.93
C GLY A 280 -0.38 -18.79 9.85
N LEU A 281 0.86 -19.26 9.66
CA LEU A 281 2.02 -18.39 9.44
C LEU A 281 1.95 -17.67 8.09
N ASP A 282 1.57 -18.34 7.01
CA ASP A 282 1.35 -17.75 5.68
C ASP A 282 0.33 -16.59 5.75
N GLU A 283 -0.82 -16.85 6.39
CA GLU A 283 -1.85 -15.84 6.59
C GLU A 283 -1.32 -14.65 7.40
N ALA A 284 -0.61 -14.90 8.50
CA ALA A 284 -0.05 -13.87 9.35
C ALA A 284 1.02 -13.01 8.64
N LEU A 285 1.92 -13.64 7.86
CA LEU A 285 2.95 -12.92 7.11
C LEU A 285 2.35 -12.10 5.96
N THR A 286 1.35 -12.64 5.26
CA THR A 286 0.63 -11.93 4.19
C THR A 286 -0.17 -10.74 4.73
N ALA A 287 -0.82 -10.91 5.89
CA ALA A 287 -1.52 -9.83 6.58
C ALA A 287 -0.53 -8.74 7.04
N LEU A 288 0.58 -9.13 7.67
CA LEU A 288 1.61 -8.20 8.11
C LEU A 288 2.24 -7.44 6.94
N ALA A 289 2.52 -8.09 5.81
CA ALA A 289 3.01 -7.41 4.61
C ALA A 289 2.03 -6.33 4.13
N THR A 290 0.73 -6.61 4.18
CA THR A 290 -0.33 -5.66 3.84
C THR A 290 -0.40 -4.50 4.83
N ASP A 291 -0.30 -4.78 6.13
CA ASP A 291 -0.32 -3.76 7.18
C ASP A 291 0.91 -2.84 7.11
N VAL A 292 2.10 -3.39 6.84
CA VAL A 292 3.32 -2.62 6.60
C VAL A 292 3.17 -1.75 5.34
N ALA A 293 2.57 -2.26 4.27
CA ALA A 293 2.30 -1.47 3.06
C ALA A 293 1.34 -0.30 3.33
N ARG A 294 0.29 -0.53 4.14
CA ARG A 294 -0.63 0.52 4.62
C ARG A 294 0.05 1.56 5.48
N LEU A 295 0.92 1.14 6.41
CA LEU A 295 1.72 2.04 7.23
C LEU A 295 2.61 2.95 6.37
N ARG A 296 3.32 2.39 5.38
CA ARG A 296 4.11 3.17 4.42
C ARG A 296 3.27 4.20 3.68
N PHE A 297 2.09 3.78 3.23
CA PHE A 297 1.15 4.67 2.55
C PHE A 297 0.69 5.82 3.45
N ARG A 298 0.33 5.55 4.71
CA ARG A 298 -0.07 6.57 5.71
C ARG A 298 1.06 7.56 6.00
N ILE A 299 2.30 7.08 6.18
CA ILE A 299 3.47 7.95 6.33
C ILE A 299 3.61 8.88 5.12
N ALA A 300 3.52 8.33 3.91
CA ALA A 300 3.62 9.12 2.68
C ALA A 300 2.48 10.15 2.56
N LEU A 301 1.26 9.77 2.93
CA LEU A 301 0.09 10.64 2.90
C LEU A 301 0.20 11.79 3.90
N LEU A 302 0.63 11.52 5.14
CA LEU A 302 0.92 12.54 6.15
C LEU A 302 1.97 13.54 5.65
N ARG A 303 3.07 13.04 5.07
CA ARG A 303 4.14 13.88 4.49
C ARG A 303 3.60 14.76 3.36
N LEU A 304 2.83 14.19 2.44
CA LEU A 304 2.20 14.92 1.35
C LEU A 304 1.27 16.03 1.86
N HIS A 305 0.41 15.74 2.84
CA HIS A 305 -0.48 16.75 3.41
C HIS A 305 0.28 17.85 4.13
N ASN A 306 1.34 17.53 4.89
CA ASN A 306 2.21 18.52 5.51
C ASN A 306 2.88 19.44 4.45
N ARG A 307 3.38 18.86 3.34
CA ARG A 307 3.94 19.63 2.23
C ARG A 307 2.90 20.51 1.53
N MET A 308 1.68 20.00 1.35
CA MET A 308 0.58 20.76 0.74
C MET A 308 0.20 21.96 1.62
N ILE A 309 0.00 21.76 2.92
CA ILE A 309 -0.33 22.85 3.85
C ILE A 309 0.79 23.87 3.89
N GLY A 310 2.04 23.45 4.02
CA GLY A 310 3.19 24.36 4.02
C GLY A 310 3.30 25.16 2.73
N SER A 311 3.11 24.51 1.58
CA SER A 311 3.12 25.18 0.27
C SER A 311 1.96 26.16 0.12
N PHE A 312 0.79 25.82 0.65
CA PHE A 312 -0.37 26.72 0.66
C PHE A 312 -0.17 27.90 1.62
N CYS A 313 0.46 27.71 2.78
CA CYS A 313 0.85 28.83 3.65
C CYS A 313 1.81 29.78 2.95
N VAL A 314 2.79 29.26 2.20
CA VAL A 314 3.67 30.08 1.36
C VAL A 314 2.89 30.84 0.29
N GLU A 315 1.94 30.18 -0.39
CA GLU A 315 1.03 30.80 -1.36
C GLU A 315 0.25 31.98 -0.73
N VAL A 316 -0.33 31.78 0.46
CA VAL A 316 -1.08 32.81 1.21
C VAL A 316 -0.18 33.99 1.61
N ILE A 317 1.03 33.71 2.10
CA ILE A 317 2.01 34.75 2.50
C ILE A 317 2.44 35.58 1.30
N ASP A 318 2.78 34.93 0.19
CA ASP A 318 3.36 35.58 -0.98
C ASP A 318 2.30 36.34 -1.80
N SER A 319 1.07 35.86 -1.81
CA SER A 319 0.06 36.34 -2.77
C SER A 319 -0.89 37.40 -2.21
N GLN A 320 -0.95 37.64 -0.89
CA GLN A 320 -1.92 38.50 -0.16
C GLN A 320 -3.43 38.24 -0.43
N GLU A 321 -3.80 37.61 -1.54
CA GLU A 321 -5.15 37.22 -1.98
C GLU A 321 -5.16 35.72 -2.34
N SER A 322 -5.03 34.85 -1.33
CA SER A 322 -5.33 33.42 -1.52
C SER A 322 -6.84 33.20 -1.40
N PHE A 323 -7.44 32.53 -2.38
CA PHE A 323 -8.86 32.18 -2.36
C PHE A 323 -9.18 31.32 -1.12
N ASP A 324 -10.23 31.71 -0.39
CA ASP A 324 -10.81 30.95 0.72
C ASP A 324 -9.76 30.33 1.67
N ALA A 325 -8.75 31.12 2.05
CA ALA A 325 -7.56 30.63 2.76
C ALA A 325 -7.88 29.94 4.09
N LEU A 326 -8.68 30.58 4.96
CA LEU A 326 -9.06 30.01 6.26
C LEU A 326 -9.95 28.76 6.12
N PRO A 327 -11.01 28.74 5.29
CA PRO A 327 -11.75 27.51 4.99
C PRO A 327 -10.87 26.36 4.47
N SER A 328 -9.94 26.67 3.57
CA SER A 328 -9.01 25.70 3.01
C SER A 328 -8.05 25.13 4.06
N LEU A 329 -7.41 25.99 4.86
CA LEU A 329 -6.54 25.57 5.96
C LEU A 329 -7.29 24.72 6.99
N ARG A 330 -8.56 25.02 7.26
CA ARG A 330 -9.40 24.23 8.17
C ARG A 330 -9.56 22.79 7.69
N ILE A 331 -9.95 22.58 6.43
CA ILE A 331 -10.11 21.23 5.86
C ILE A 331 -8.77 20.50 5.79
N LEU A 332 -7.71 21.17 5.34
CA LEU A 332 -6.38 20.55 5.24
C LEU A 332 -5.83 20.15 6.62
N THR A 333 -6.04 20.99 7.64
CA THR A 333 -5.61 20.70 9.03
C THR A 333 -6.42 19.56 9.63
N GLN A 334 -7.74 19.53 9.40
CA GLN A 334 -8.59 18.42 9.82
C GLN A 334 -8.12 17.10 9.18
N ALA A 335 -7.87 17.11 7.86
CA ALA A 335 -7.32 15.96 7.15
C ALA A 335 -5.98 15.49 7.72
N LEU A 336 -5.07 16.42 8.04
CA LEU A 336 -3.78 16.07 8.63
C LEU A 336 -3.94 15.43 10.03
N GLY A 337 -4.90 15.92 10.83
CA GLY A 337 -5.25 15.34 12.14
C GLY A 337 -5.80 13.93 12.04
N GLU A 338 -6.81 13.72 11.19
CA GLU A 338 -7.39 12.39 10.94
C GLU A 338 -6.33 11.39 10.43
N GLU A 339 -5.41 11.83 9.56
CA GLU A 339 -4.31 10.99 9.09
C GLU A 339 -3.26 10.69 10.16
N ALA A 340 -3.00 11.61 11.09
CA ALA A 340 -2.09 11.37 12.21
C ALA A 340 -2.64 10.30 13.18
N ASP A 341 -3.94 10.34 13.48
CA ASP A 341 -4.62 9.35 14.32
C ASP A 341 -4.60 7.96 13.65
N GLU A 342 -4.92 7.90 12.36
CA GLU A 342 -4.87 6.67 11.56
C GLU A 342 -3.45 6.10 11.46
N LEU A 343 -2.43 6.96 11.35
CA LEU A 343 -1.04 6.55 11.36
C LEU A 343 -0.64 5.92 12.71
N ALA A 344 -1.01 6.54 13.83
CA ALA A 344 -0.74 6.00 15.17
C ALA A 344 -1.40 4.62 15.39
N ALA A 345 -2.63 4.45 14.89
CA ALA A 345 -3.32 3.17 14.91
C ALA A 345 -2.59 2.11 14.06
N ALA A 346 -2.17 2.47 12.84
CA ALA A 346 -1.43 1.58 11.94
C ALA A 346 -0.07 1.17 12.54
N ILE A 347 0.65 2.10 13.17
CA ILE A 347 1.91 1.82 13.88
C ILE A 347 1.67 0.78 14.98
N THR A 348 0.63 0.97 15.79
CA THR A 348 0.27 0.04 16.88
C THR A 348 -0.07 -1.35 16.36
N GLN A 349 -0.85 -1.44 15.28
CA GLN A 349 -1.23 -2.70 14.64
C GLN A 349 0.01 -3.45 14.11
N VAL A 350 0.86 -2.77 13.34
CA VAL A 350 2.09 -3.35 12.78
C VAL A 350 3.02 -3.83 13.89
N ARG A 351 3.18 -3.07 14.98
CA ARG A 351 3.99 -3.50 16.15
C ARG A 351 3.47 -4.78 16.78
N GLY A 352 2.16 -4.86 17.00
CA GLY A 352 1.54 -6.05 17.57
C GLY A 352 1.74 -7.29 16.69
N ALA A 353 1.57 -7.13 15.38
CA ALA A 353 1.79 -8.20 14.41
C ALA A 353 3.27 -8.63 14.35
N LEU A 354 4.21 -7.68 14.28
CA LEU A 354 5.66 -7.96 14.28
C LEU A 354 6.10 -8.72 15.53
N ALA A 355 5.55 -8.38 16.70
CA ALA A 355 5.88 -9.04 17.96
C ALA A 355 5.39 -10.50 18.03
N ALA A 356 4.34 -10.85 17.28
CA ALA A 356 3.78 -12.21 17.25
C ALA A 356 4.53 -13.17 16.31
N VAL A 357 5.19 -12.65 15.27
CA VAL A 357 5.85 -13.46 14.23
C VAL A 357 6.89 -14.44 14.78
N PRO A 358 7.81 -14.06 15.69
CA PRO A 358 8.83 -14.99 16.19
C PRO A 358 8.25 -16.25 16.85
N ASP A 359 7.19 -16.11 17.65
CA ASP A 359 6.53 -17.23 18.33
C ASP A 359 5.82 -18.15 17.31
N GLN A 360 5.15 -17.56 16.32
CA GLN A 360 4.49 -18.31 15.24
C GLN A 360 5.50 -19.11 14.40
N VAL A 361 6.61 -18.48 14.04
CA VAL A 361 7.74 -19.14 13.34
C VAL A 361 8.28 -20.29 14.17
N GLN A 362 8.58 -20.04 15.45
CA GLN A 362 9.11 -21.07 16.34
C GLN A 362 8.17 -22.27 16.46
N ASP A 363 6.87 -22.04 16.58
CA ASP A 363 5.87 -23.10 16.70
C ASP A 363 5.71 -23.93 15.43
N ALA A 364 5.72 -23.29 14.25
CA ALA A 364 5.65 -23.97 12.95
C ALA A 364 6.90 -24.82 12.70
N VAL A 365 8.09 -24.23 12.89
CA VAL A 365 9.37 -24.92 12.68
C VAL A 365 9.53 -26.10 13.64
N ARG A 366 9.15 -25.95 14.91
CA ARG A 366 9.27 -27.04 15.90
C ARG A 366 8.50 -28.29 15.50
N ASP A 367 7.32 -28.15 14.92
CA ASP A 367 6.52 -29.31 14.53
C ASP A 367 7.00 -29.92 13.21
N ALA A 368 7.48 -29.11 12.26
CA ALA A 368 8.17 -29.63 11.08
C ALA A 368 9.45 -30.42 11.44
N ASP A 369 10.25 -29.92 12.40
CA ASP A 369 11.42 -30.63 12.93
C ASP A 369 11.05 -31.95 13.60
N ARG A 370 9.92 -31.99 14.32
CA ARG A 370 9.41 -33.23 14.93
C ARG A 370 9.02 -34.25 13.86
N THR A 371 8.40 -33.81 12.77
CA THR A 371 8.09 -34.65 11.62
C THR A 371 9.35 -35.25 11.01
N LEU A 372 10.41 -34.46 10.80
CA LEU A 372 11.70 -34.96 10.29
C LEU A 372 12.35 -35.99 11.21
N ARG A 373 12.26 -35.80 12.53
CA ARG A 373 12.76 -36.79 13.50
C ARG A 373 11.96 -38.09 13.46
N LEU A 374 10.65 -38.02 13.32
CA LEU A 374 9.78 -39.19 13.22
C LEU A 374 9.99 -39.93 11.90
N SER A 375 10.15 -39.22 10.78
CA SER A 375 10.45 -39.83 9.48
C SER A 375 11.81 -40.54 9.49
N THR A 376 12.80 -39.98 10.16
CA THR A 376 14.12 -40.63 10.35
C THR A 376 13.98 -41.94 11.12
N LYS A 377 13.18 -41.96 12.20
CA LYS A 377 12.91 -43.20 12.96
C LYS A 377 12.16 -44.22 12.13
N TRP A 378 11.12 -43.79 11.43
CA TRP A 378 10.34 -44.62 10.51
C TRP A 378 11.23 -45.29 9.47
N ARG A 379 12.14 -44.53 8.84
CA ARG A 379 13.12 -45.03 7.87
C ARG A 379 14.06 -46.06 8.48
N GLY A 380 14.49 -45.84 9.72
CA GLY A 380 15.34 -46.80 10.44
C GLY A 380 14.67 -48.17 10.57
N GLU A 381 13.40 -48.21 10.99
CA GLU A 381 12.63 -49.45 11.08
C GLU A 381 12.41 -50.10 9.70
N ALA A 382 12.13 -49.30 8.67
CA ALA A 382 11.89 -49.80 7.33
C ALA A 382 13.13 -50.43 6.66
N VAL A 383 14.33 -49.97 7.00
CA VAL A 383 15.59 -50.52 6.48
C VAL A 383 15.94 -51.87 7.10
N GLU A 384 15.50 -52.14 8.34
CA GLU A 384 15.71 -53.42 9.02
C GLU A 384 14.70 -54.49 8.57
N ALA A 385 13.69 -54.13 7.77
CA ALA A 385 12.75 -55.11 7.20
C ALA A 385 13.46 -56.03 6.20
N GLU A 386 13.04 -57.31 6.16
CA GLU A 386 13.61 -58.32 5.27
C GLU A 386 12.56 -58.88 4.29
N GLY A 387 13.02 -59.50 3.21
CA GLY A 387 12.16 -60.22 2.26
C GLY A 387 11.16 -59.34 1.52
N ASP A 388 9.94 -59.84 1.34
CA ASP A 388 8.90 -59.19 0.54
C ASP A 388 8.41 -57.87 1.15
N VAL A 389 8.45 -57.74 2.48
CA VAL A 389 8.10 -56.50 3.20
C VAL A 389 9.10 -55.39 2.88
N ALA A 390 10.40 -55.71 2.80
CA ALA A 390 11.44 -54.75 2.44
C ALA A 390 11.24 -54.22 1.00
N ALA A 391 10.90 -55.10 0.06
CA ALA A 391 10.61 -54.73 -1.32
C ALA A 391 9.36 -53.85 -1.43
N ALA A 392 8.32 -54.16 -0.65
CA ALA A 392 7.08 -53.38 -0.60
C ALA A 392 7.28 -51.98 0.03
N LEU A 393 8.17 -51.85 1.04
CA LEU A 393 8.48 -50.57 1.70
C LEU A 393 9.38 -49.64 0.86
N ALA A 394 10.09 -50.17 -0.14
CA ALA A 394 11.08 -49.42 -0.91
C ALA A 394 10.56 -48.10 -1.53
N PRO A 395 9.34 -48.03 -2.12
CA PRO A 395 8.80 -46.78 -2.64
C PRO A 395 8.57 -45.72 -1.55
N ALA A 396 8.01 -46.13 -0.41
CA ALA A 396 7.79 -45.25 0.74
C ALA A 396 9.13 -44.74 1.31
N LEU A 397 10.12 -45.63 1.43
CA LEU A 397 11.47 -45.29 1.89
C LEU A 397 12.16 -44.29 0.95
N ALA A 398 12.01 -44.46 -0.37
CA ALA A 398 12.55 -43.53 -1.36
C ALA A 398 11.92 -42.14 -1.25
N ALA A 399 10.58 -42.06 -1.23
CA ALA A 399 9.85 -40.80 -1.10
C ALA A 399 10.18 -40.06 0.20
N LEU A 400 10.22 -40.78 1.33
CA LEU A 400 10.61 -40.21 2.62
C LEU A 400 12.05 -39.72 2.59
N THR A 401 12.98 -40.45 1.96
CA THR A 401 14.38 -40.03 1.87
C THR A 401 14.53 -38.77 1.03
N GLU A 402 13.93 -38.74 -0.16
CA GLU A 402 13.95 -37.57 -1.05
C GLU A 402 13.40 -36.32 -0.35
N ASN A 403 12.29 -36.46 0.39
CA ASN A 403 11.61 -35.33 1.02
C ASN A 403 12.11 -34.98 2.42
N SER A 404 13.00 -35.76 3.03
CA SER A 404 13.58 -35.47 4.36
C SER A 404 15.09 -35.28 4.40
N ALA A 405 15.83 -35.68 3.35
CA ALA A 405 17.30 -35.73 3.37
C ALA A 405 17.99 -34.38 3.57
N SER A 406 17.43 -33.29 3.04
CA SER A 406 17.99 -31.94 3.16
C SER A 406 17.36 -31.10 4.27
N GLY A 407 16.44 -31.66 5.06
CA GLY A 407 15.55 -30.87 5.91
C GLY A 407 14.65 -29.93 5.09
N PHE A 408 14.08 -28.92 5.74
CA PHE A 408 13.34 -27.86 5.07
C PHE A 408 14.20 -26.58 5.01
N ALA A 409 14.86 -26.35 3.88
CA ALA A 409 15.62 -25.12 3.65
C ALA A 409 14.72 -23.87 3.68
N GLU A 410 13.44 -24.06 3.33
CA GLU A 410 12.34 -23.11 3.41
C GLU A 410 12.17 -22.55 4.84
N LEU A 411 12.36 -23.40 5.86
CA LEU A 411 12.22 -22.99 7.26
C LEU A 411 13.33 -22.04 7.73
N GLY A 412 14.48 -22.02 7.05
CA GLY A 412 15.57 -21.08 7.33
C GLY A 412 15.14 -19.62 7.11
N ARG A 413 14.35 -19.36 6.05
CA ARG A 413 13.88 -18.00 5.73
C ARG A 413 12.89 -17.46 6.76
N PHE A 414 12.10 -18.33 7.41
CA PHE A 414 11.23 -17.91 8.49
C PHE A 414 12.02 -17.35 9.70
N TYR A 415 13.20 -17.90 10.00
CA TYR A 415 14.06 -17.35 11.05
C TYR A 415 14.66 -16.00 10.66
N ASP A 416 15.01 -15.80 9.39
CA ASP A 416 15.48 -14.50 8.89
C ASP A 416 14.39 -13.42 9.04
N VAL A 417 13.13 -13.77 8.75
CA VAL A 417 11.97 -12.90 8.99
C VAL A 417 11.84 -12.56 10.47
N ALA A 418 11.83 -13.56 11.35
CA ALA A 418 11.69 -13.36 12.78
C ALA A 418 12.79 -12.44 13.34
N ALA A 419 14.03 -12.61 12.89
CA ALA A 419 15.15 -11.76 13.26
C ALA A 419 14.97 -10.31 12.78
N ARG A 420 14.51 -10.10 11.53
CA ARG A 420 14.25 -8.77 10.99
C ARG A 420 13.13 -8.04 11.72
N CYS A 421 12.07 -8.74 12.11
CA CYS A 421 10.94 -8.16 12.85
C CYS A 421 11.36 -7.57 14.20
N PHE A 422 12.41 -8.09 14.83
CA PHE A 422 12.92 -7.63 16.13
C PHE A 422 13.66 -6.28 16.07
N HIS A 423 14.12 -5.85 14.89
CA HIS A 423 15.08 -4.76 14.75
C HIS A 423 14.49 -3.45 14.19
N LEU A 424 13.18 -3.34 14.02
CA LEU A 424 12.56 -2.13 13.49
C LEU A 424 12.58 -1.01 14.53
N PRO A 425 13.15 0.18 14.20
CA PRO A 425 13.32 1.26 15.16
C PRO A 425 11.98 1.90 15.56
N ASP A 426 11.81 2.15 16.86
CA ASP A 426 10.71 2.91 17.46
C ASP A 426 11.02 4.42 17.36
N ARG A 427 10.53 5.08 16.32
CA ARG A 427 10.83 6.50 16.04
C ARG A 427 9.59 7.30 15.63
N HIS A 428 8.50 7.17 16.38
CA HIS A 428 7.32 8.02 16.19
C HIS A 428 6.97 8.76 17.48
N ASP A 429 6.90 10.09 17.40
CA ASP A 429 6.45 10.96 18.49
C ASP A 429 4.99 11.38 18.25
N ASP A 430 4.08 10.42 18.44
CA ASP A 430 2.65 10.62 18.17
C ASP A 430 2.08 11.74 19.05
N ALA A 431 2.55 11.84 20.30
CA ALA A 431 2.13 12.88 21.24
C ALA A 431 2.61 14.28 20.79
N GLY A 432 3.85 14.38 20.33
CA GLY A 432 4.40 15.60 19.74
C GLY A 432 3.63 16.03 18.49
N LEU A 433 3.33 15.09 17.58
CA LEU A 433 2.57 15.34 16.36
C LEU A 433 1.15 15.84 16.68
N ALA A 434 0.43 15.17 17.59
CA ALA A 434 -0.89 15.58 18.03
C ALA A 434 -0.89 16.96 18.68
N ALA A 435 0.14 17.30 19.46
CA ALA A 435 0.28 18.62 20.07
C ALA A 435 0.48 19.73 19.02
N LEU A 436 1.28 19.48 17.98
CA LEU A 436 1.46 20.43 16.87
C LEU A 436 0.16 20.65 16.09
N ILE A 437 -0.57 19.58 15.78
CA ILE A 437 -1.87 19.67 15.09
C ILE A 437 -2.91 20.41 15.94
N GLY A 438 -2.93 20.18 17.26
CA GLY A 438 -3.78 20.95 18.19
C GLY A 438 -3.49 22.46 18.19
N ARG A 439 -2.20 22.84 18.07
CA ARG A 439 -1.80 24.26 17.90
C ARG A 439 -2.33 24.84 16.58
N MET A 440 -2.31 24.06 15.49
CA MET A 440 -2.86 24.50 14.19
C MET A 440 -4.35 24.81 14.28
N HIS A 441 -5.15 23.92 14.88
CA HIS A 441 -6.58 24.16 15.10
C HIS A 441 -6.83 25.43 15.91
N SER A 442 -6.05 25.64 16.97
CA SER A 442 -6.15 26.83 17.81
C SER A 442 -5.87 28.13 17.04
N ILE A 443 -4.88 28.13 16.13
CA ILE A 443 -4.58 29.28 15.26
C ILE A 443 -5.79 29.58 14.37
N ILE A 444 -6.32 28.58 13.68
CA ILE A 444 -7.43 28.76 12.73
C ILE A 444 -8.70 29.30 13.43
N ASP A 445 -9.01 28.80 14.62
CA ASP A 445 -10.20 29.23 15.36
C ASP A 445 -10.07 30.66 15.89
N ASN A 446 -8.91 31.04 16.43
CA ASN A 446 -8.66 32.40 16.92
C ASN A 446 -8.77 33.47 15.82
N PHE A 447 -8.27 33.17 14.62
CA PHE A 447 -8.31 34.13 13.51
C PHE A 447 -9.72 34.26 12.90
N ASN A 448 -10.49 33.17 12.83
CA ASN A 448 -11.88 33.23 12.41
C ASN A 448 -12.73 34.13 13.32
N GLU A 449 -12.52 34.07 14.63
CA GLU A 449 -13.22 34.94 15.59
C GLU A 449 -12.84 36.42 15.42
N SER A 450 -11.59 36.70 15.05
CA SER A 450 -11.10 38.07 14.83
C SER A 450 -11.61 38.73 13.54
N GLU A 451 -11.93 37.95 12.49
CA GLU A 451 -12.55 38.47 11.26
C GLU A 451 -14.07 38.64 11.40
N ALA A 452 -14.72 37.94 12.34
CA ALA A 452 -16.15 38.01 12.60
C ALA A 452 -16.57 39.14 13.57
N ALA A 453 -15.61 39.72 14.30
CA ALA A 453 -15.78 40.81 15.26
C ALA A 453 -15.47 42.18 14.64
#